data_AF-A0A3M1B8Q7-F1
#
_entry.id   AF-A0A3M1B8Q7-F1
#
_cell.length_a   1.000
_cell.length_b   1.000
_cell.length_c   1.000
_cell.angle_alpha   90.00
_cell.angle_beta   90.00
_cell.angle_gamma   90.00
#
_symmetry.space_group_name_H-M   'P 1'
#
loop_
_entity.id
_entity.type
_entity.pdbx_description
1 polymer ?
#
loop_
_entity_poly.entity_id
_entity_poly.type
_entity_poly.pdbx_seq_one_letter_code
_entity_poly.pdbx_strand_id
1 'polypeptide(L)'
;MFKMRKLAVLCLLVCLFSTPLLAGTRPLPRVLVYLKGSHTDLVQGTVEEVLLAQNFKLKDRDQLRNIKEVDAALASGDKNKLLALKYRYGIEVILTGKVNWIFSNEREVYGRTYRYYRAHISMKAIVVDTAQVIYSKSLRFPSETSTTRVLVRLGKKLALLMAKKIRAFWAKAAFQNATFEVVVSKCDYTQLSALERYLKAGSKVLRFARRSFLKQTGIWDVVYKGNRVDLERYLLQCSSPSLKVVRTTANRIELEVGKAAPKPRDVVAPKVQILYPSSGTILKDKVVQVVGRAQDQGGIAKVLVNGKRATVLGKGPNFTASVALKEGKNTIRAVAYDKAGNSSQASVMVYSDQTAPQVSVLYPMDGSKLPRRKITVVVKAVDRNLSKVSINGVLAKKAKIKNTFSALLSFPKDGRYTIVAVGEDIAGNRSTASVKIQVDATPPKVSFKVWINGTVDKPGSRVWVNGVEVPVVEGKWKAQIDIMRVKKVVIIAVDPSGNRTVTVKKLGGN
;
A
#
# COMPACT_ATOMS: atom_id res chain seq x y z
N MET A 1 -13.79 -16.25 -2.27
CA MET A 1 -14.96 -16.23 -1.36
C MET A 1 -14.47 -16.09 0.08
N PHE A 2 -15.24 -15.43 0.95
CA PHE A 2 -14.93 -14.89 2.29
C PHE A 2 -14.17 -13.55 2.33
N LYS A 3 -14.84 -12.46 1.92
CA LYS A 3 -15.68 -11.53 2.74
C LYS A 3 -14.85 -10.48 3.50
N MET A 4 -14.56 -9.40 2.78
CA MET A 4 -14.61 -8.04 3.31
C MET A 4 -16.00 -7.78 3.91
N ARG A 5 -16.12 -7.79 5.24
CA ARG A 5 -17.22 -7.16 5.99
C ARG A 5 -16.71 -6.80 7.38
N LYS A 6 -16.47 -5.51 7.62
CA LYS A 6 -16.75 -4.74 8.85
C LYS A 6 -16.06 -3.37 8.74
N LEU A 7 -16.69 -2.49 7.97
CA LEU A 7 -16.50 -1.04 8.02
C LEU A 7 -17.91 -0.43 8.10
N ALA A 8 -18.56 -0.62 9.24
CA ALA A 8 -19.80 0.03 9.66
C ALA A 8 -19.99 -0.35 11.12
N VAL A 9 -20.39 0.61 11.95
CA VAL A 9 -20.49 0.54 13.43
C VAL A 9 -19.19 0.85 14.18
N LEU A 10 -18.75 2.10 14.05
CA LEU A 10 -18.21 2.89 15.17
C LEU A 10 -18.32 4.39 14.85
N CYS A 11 -19.56 4.88 14.69
CA CYS A 11 -19.84 6.29 14.44
C CYS A 11 -20.95 6.88 15.33
N LEU A 12 -21.33 6.19 16.41
CA LEU A 12 -22.18 6.74 17.46
C LEU A 12 -21.49 6.53 18.81
N LEU A 13 -21.48 7.56 19.65
CA LEU A 13 -20.76 7.74 20.92
C LEU A 13 -19.26 8.07 20.84
N VAL A 14 -18.93 9.31 20.44
CA VAL A 14 -18.14 10.26 21.25
C VAL A 14 -18.59 11.69 20.89
N CYS A 15 -19.87 11.99 21.11
CA CYS A 15 -20.35 13.35 21.31
C CYS A 15 -20.75 13.43 22.79
N LEU A 16 -19.81 13.83 23.64
CA LEU A 16 -20.00 14.37 25.00
C LEU A 16 -18.61 14.50 25.62
N PHE A 17 -18.00 15.64 25.37
CA PHE A 17 -16.99 16.37 26.15
C PHE A 17 -16.32 17.37 25.19
N SER A 18 -17.13 18.20 24.54
CA SER A 18 -16.70 19.54 24.17
C SER A 18 -16.58 20.33 25.48
N THR A 19 -15.48 20.13 26.19
CA THR A 19 -15.05 21.14 27.14
C THR A 19 -14.77 22.41 26.32
N PRO A 20 -15.29 23.58 26.75
CA PRO A 20 -14.97 24.82 26.07
C PRO A 20 -13.44 24.97 26.10
N LEU A 21 -12.88 25.37 24.96
CA LEU A 21 -11.49 25.79 24.85
C LEU A 21 -11.21 26.78 25.99
N LEU A 22 -10.50 26.35 27.03
CA LEU A 22 -9.91 27.28 27.97
C LEU A 22 -8.96 28.16 27.14
N ALA A 23 -9.30 29.45 27.03
CA ALA A 23 -8.42 30.46 26.50
C ALA A 23 -7.12 30.46 27.33
N GLY A 24 -6.01 29.99 26.74
CA GLY A 24 -4.70 30.15 27.38
C GLY A 24 -3.65 29.05 27.20
N THR A 25 -3.89 27.95 26.48
CA THR A 25 -2.83 26.94 26.29
C THR A 25 -1.92 27.30 25.12
N ARG A 26 -0.60 27.48 25.37
CA ARG A 26 0.43 27.65 24.33
C ARG A 26 0.24 26.57 23.24
N PRO A 27 0.25 26.90 21.94
CA PRO A 27 0.18 25.89 20.89
C PRO A 27 1.32 24.89 21.06
N LEU A 28 1.01 23.61 20.86
CA LEU A 28 2.00 22.52 20.96
C LEU A 28 3.22 22.80 20.07
N PRO A 29 4.42 22.39 20.50
CA PRO A 29 5.65 22.69 19.78
C PRO A 29 5.64 22.10 18.38
N ARG A 30 6.39 22.76 17.49
CA ARG A 30 6.85 22.13 16.24
C ARG A 30 7.95 21.13 16.54
N VAL A 31 7.68 19.85 16.30
CA VAL A 31 8.57 18.73 16.61
C VAL A 31 9.23 18.23 15.33
N LEU A 32 10.54 18.05 15.35
CA LEU A 32 11.27 17.25 14.37
C LEU A 32 11.52 15.86 14.97
N VAL A 33 11.12 14.80 14.26
CA VAL A 33 11.49 13.43 14.63
C VAL A 33 12.73 13.05 13.80
N TYR A 34 13.79 12.64 14.49
CA TYR A 34 15.08 12.36 13.89
C TYR A 34 15.76 11.16 14.55
N LEU A 35 15.36 9.97 14.12
CA LEU A 35 15.91 8.70 14.61
C LEU A 35 17.05 8.22 13.71
N LYS A 36 17.93 7.36 14.26
CA LYS A 36 19.04 6.75 13.51
C LYS A 36 19.10 5.24 13.78
N GLY A 37 19.75 4.52 12.87
CA GLY A 37 19.98 3.07 12.99
C GLY A 37 19.11 2.24 12.05
N SER A 38 18.89 0.98 12.38
CA SER A 38 18.20 0.00 11.53
C SER A 38 16.68 0.21 11.54
N HIS A 39 16.01 0.06 10.39
CA HIS A 39 14.55 0.19 10.27
C HIS A 39 14.00 1.54 10.78
N THR A 40 14.82 2.59 10.66
CA THR A 40 14.51 3.94 11.15
C THR A 40 13.24 4.50 10.51
N ASP A 41 13.05 4.34 9.20
CA ASP A 41 11.91 4.93 8.48
C ASP A 41 10.57 4.39 8.99
N LEU A 42 10.51 3.08 9.30
CA LEU A 42 9.32 2.43 9.86
C LEU A 42 8.99 2.98 11.26
N VAL A 43 9.98 3.05 12.15
CA VAL A 43 9.78 3.51 13.53
C VAL A 43 9.51 5.01 13.56
N GLN A 44 10.23 5.79 12.76
CA GLN A 44 10.05 7.22 12.65
C GLN A 44 8.66 7.56 12.12
N GLY A 45 8.21 6.95 11.02
CA GLY A 45 6.86 7.16 10.49
C GLY A 45 5.77 6.79 11.50
N THR A 46 5.98 5.73 12.28
CA THR A 46 5.08 5.34 13.38
C THR A 46 5.02 6.40 14.49
N VAL A 47 6.17 6.95 14.87
CA VAL A 47 6.26 8.00 15.91
C VAL A 47 5.59 9.29 15.43
N GLU A 48 5.82 9.67 14.17
CA GLU A 48 5.21 10.83 13.54
C GLU A 48 3.69 10.70 13.46
N GLU A 49 3.17 9.53 13.06
CA GLU A 49 1.73 9.22 13.06
C GLU A 49 1.11 9.46 14.45
N VAL A 50 1.75 8.94 15.50
CA VAL A 50 1.27 9.11 16.88
C VAL A 50 1.32 10.58 17.32
N LEU A 51 2.37 11.32 17.00
CA LEU A 51 2.49 12.73 17.37
C LEU A 51 1.43 13.60 16.65
N LEU A 52 1.16 13.33 15.37
CA LEU A 52 0.10 13.98 14.61
C LEU A 52 -1.28 13.70 15.23
N ALA A 53 -1.55 12.44 15.59
CA ALA A 53 -2.78 12.07 16.29
C ALA A 53 -2.90 12.76 17.67
N GLN A 54 -1.78 13.15 18.29
CA GLN A 54 -1.70 13.92 19.52
C GLN A 54 -1.70 15.45 19.31
N ASN A 55 -2.01 15.92 18.10
CA ASN A 55 -2.08 17.32 17.65
C ASN A 55 -0.76 18.09 17.67
N PHE A 56 0.39 17.41 17.67
CA PHE A 56 1.68 18.07 17.48
C PHE A 56 1.86 18.51 16.02
N LYS A 57 2.53 19.65 15.83
CA LYS A 57 2.95 20.08 14.49
C LYS A 57 4.28 19.44 14.17
N LEU A 58 4.38 18.72 13.06
CA LEU A 58 5.64 18.08 12.68
C LEU A 58 6.39 18.89 11.63
N LYS A 59 7.71 18.79 11.69
CA LYS A 59 8.61 19.25 10.63
C LYS A 59 9.14 18.06 9.88
N ASP A 60 8.86 18.07 8.59
CA ASP A 60 9.29 17.03 7.66
C ASP A 60 10.82 17.05 7.58
N ARG A 61 11.41 15.87 7.73
CA ARG A 61 12.85 15.67 7.63
C ARG A 61 13.34 15.97 6.21
N ASP A 62 12.54 15.68 5.19
CA ASP A 62 12.93 15.85 3.79
C ASP A 62 12.92 17.33 3.35
N GLN A 63 12.30 18.20 4.15
CA GLN A 63 12.36 19.66 3.97
C GLN A 63 13.67 20.27 4.50
N LEU A 64 14.49 19.51 5.23
CA LEU A 64 15.78 19.97 5.73
C LEU A 64 16.83 19.81 4.63
N ARG A 65 17.16 20.92 3.96
CA ARG A 65 18.15 20.97 2.86
C ARG A 65 19.51 20.38 3.22
N ASN A 66 19.86 20.30 4.50
CA ASN A 66 21.12 19.74 4.97
C ASN A 66 20.95 18.92 6.26
N ILE A 67 20.73 17.60 6.11
CA ILE A 67 20.64 16.67 7.25
C ILE A 67 21.93 16.68 8.10
N LYS A 68 23.09 17.02 7.50
CA LYS A 68 24.37 17.13 8.23
C LYS A 68 24.35 18.25 9.29
N GLU A 69 23.52 19.28 9.12
CA GLU A 69 23.37 20.35 10.13
C GLU A 69 22.69 19.86 11.39
N VAL A 70 21.65 19.02 11.25
CA VAL A 70 20.96 18.40 12.38
C VAL A 70 21.92 17.47 13.12
N ASP A 71 22.72 16.70 12.37
CA ASP A 71 23.75 15.84 12.93
C ASP A 71 24.81 16.60 13.69
N ALA A 72 25.35 17.67 13.10
CA ALA A 72 26.34 18.51 13.75
C ALA A 72 25.79 19.18 15.02
N ALA A 73 24.54 19.68 14.97
CA ALA A 73 23.89 20.31 16.12
C ALA A 73 23.62 19.32 17.27
N LEU A 74 23.19 18.09 16.94
CA LEU A 74 22.93 17.05 17.93
C LEU A 74 24.22 16.43 18.50
N ALA A 75 25.30 16.39 17.72
CA ALA A 75 26.58 15.83 18.13
C ALA A 75 27.37 16.77 19.04
N SER A 76 27.40 18.07 18.74
CA SER A 76 28.19 19.03 19.53
C SER A 76 27.47 19.52 20.79
N GLY A 77 26.15 19.31 20.91
CA GLY A 77 25.34 19.85 22.01
C GLY A 77 25.30 21.39 22.06
N ASP A 78 25.79 22.03 20.99
CA ASP A 78 25.98 23.47 20.91
C ASP A 78 24.62 24.15 20.73
N LYS A 79 24.24 24.94 21.74
CA LYS A 79 22.99 25.70 21.80
C LYS A 79 22.82 26.59 20.56
N ASN A 80 23.90 27.17 20.02
CA ASN A 80 23.83 28.08 18.88
C ASN A 80 23.47 27.33 17.59
N LYS A 81 24.00 26.11 17.41
CA LYS A 81 23.67 25.27 16.26
C LYS A 81 22.23 24.76 16.32
N LEU A 82 21.74 24.42 17.51
CA LEU A 82 20.34 24.07 17.71
C LEU A 82 19.42 25.27 17.44
N LEU A 83 19.72 26.45 18.00
CA LEU A 83 18.97 27.69 17.73
C LEU A 83 18.88 28.02 16.24
N ALA A 84 19.95 27.80 15.48
CA ALA A 84 19.94 28.00 14.02
C ALA A 84 18.88 27.13 13.32
N LEU A 85 18.62 25.91 13.81
CA LEU A 85 17.55 25.04 13.29
C LEU A 85 16.15 25.60 13.60
N LYS A 86 15.97 26.24 14.76
CA LYS A 86 14.72 26.92 15.09
C LYS A 86 14.44 28.09 14.17
N TYR A 87 15.42 28.96 13.92
CA TYR A 87 15.24 30.13 13.06
C TYR A 87 15.02 29.74 11.60
N ARG A 88 15.77 28.78 11.07
CA ARG A 88 15.67 28.36 9.66
C ARG A 88 14.45 27.52 9.36
N TYR A 89 14.11 26.58 10.24
CA TYR A 89 13.10 25.56 9.94
C TYR A 89 11.87 25.64 10.87
N GLY A 90 11.91 26.47 11.91
CA GLY A 90 10.83 26.63 12.88
C GLY A 90 10.69 25.44 13.82
N ILE A 91 11.77 24.70 14.09
CA ILE A 91 11.78 23.54 14.98
C ILE A 91 11.92 24.01 16.44
N GLU A 92 11.04 23.54 17.32
CA GLU A 92 11.04 23.93 18.74
C GLU A 92 11.48 22.77 19.66
N VAL A 93 11.20 21.54 19.24
CA VAL A 93 11.63 20.31 19.94
C VAL A 93 12.19 19.33 18.92
N ILE A 94 13.32 18.70 19.23
CA ILE A 94 13.87 17.59 18.45
C ILE A 94 13.68 16.30 19.25
N LEU A 95 12.96 15.34 18.69
CA LEU A 95 12.86 13.99 19.20
C LEU A 95 13.86 13.11 18.46
N THR A 96 14.93 12.71 19.13
CA THR A 96 16.02 11.95 18.50
C THR A 96 16.38 10.70 19.28
N GLY A 97 17.03 9.72 18.64
CA GLY A 97 17.28 8.43 19.26
C GLY A 97 17.87 7.39 18.32
N LYS A 98 18.09 6.17 18.85
CA LYS A 98 18.64 5.05 18.09
C LYS A 98 17.64 3.89 18.03
N VAL A 99 17.50 3.30 16.85
CA VAL A 99 16.78 2.05 16.58
C VAL A 99 17.82 1.00 16.25
N ASN A 100 18.01 0.04 17.15
CA ASN A 100 18.93 -1.07 16.95
C ASN A 100 18.12 -2.34 16.71
N TRP A 101 18.44 -3.01 15.60
CA TRP A 101 17.87 -4.28 15.19
C TRP A 101 19.00 -5.30 15.07
N ILE A 102 19.13 -6.19 16.05
CA ILE A 102 20.30 -7.06 16.17
C ILE A 102 19.85 -8.51 16.00
N PHE A 103 20.49 -9.24 15.09
CA PHE A 103 20.31 -10.68 14.96
C PHE A 103 20.69 -11.36 16.28
N SER A 104 19.80 -12.18 16.82
CA SER A 104 20.02 -12.87 18.08
C SER A 104 20.49 -14.29 17.84
N ASN A 105 19.70 -15.07 17.10
CA ASN A 105 19.95 -16.48 16.87
C ASN A 105 19.07 -17.00 15.72
N GLU A 106 19.45 -18.14 15.16
CA GLU A 106 18.70 -18.84 14.13
C GLU A 106 18.34 -20.24 14.65
N ARG A 107 17.13 -20.71 14.38
CA ARG A 107 16.69 -22.07 14.73
C ARG A 107 15.98 -22.70 13.55
N GLU A 108 16.34 -23.94 13.25
CA GLU A 108 15.63 -24.73 12.24
C GLU A 108 14.52 -25.52 12.90
N VAL A 109 13.29 -25.38 12.39
CA VAL A 109 12.13 -26.09 12.90
C VAL A 109 11.37 -26.64 11.70
N TYR A 110 11.31 -27.97 11.57
CA TYR A 110 10.69 -28.70 10.45
C TYR A 110 11.24 -28.29 9.06
N GLY A 111 12.57 -28.23 8.90
CA GLY A 111 13.21 -27.90 7.63
C GLY A 111 13.04 -26.45 7.19
N ARG A 112 12.57 -25.57 8.09
CA ARG A 112 12.48 -24.12 7.87
C ARG A 112 13.31 -23.37 8.89
N THR A 113 14.13 -22.47 8.38
CA THR A 113 15.04 -21.67 9.19
C THR A 113 14.35 -20.41 9.71
N TYR A 114 14.25 -20.27 11.02
CA TYR A 114 13.67 -19.12 11.71
C TYR A 114 14.77 -18.26 12.31
N ARG A 115 14.86 -17.00 11.89
CA ARG A 115 15.78 -16.00 12.46
C ARG A 115 15.07 -15.18 13.53
N TYR A 116 15.72 -15.04 14.67
CA TYR A 116 15.23 -14.28 15.80
C TYR A 116 16.07 -13.02 15.98
N TYR A 117 15.40 -11.93 16.34
CA TYR A 117 16.03 -10.62 16.49
C TYR A 117 15.68 -9.99 17.83
N ARG A 118 16.63 -9.23 18.39
CA ARG A 118 16.42 -8.35 19.55
C ARG A 118 16.29 -6.92 19.07
N ALA A 119 15.30 -6.20 19.60
CA ALA A 119 15.04 -4.81 19.27
C ALA A 119 15.29 -3.91 20.48
N HIS A 120 15.99 -2.79 20.24
CA HIS A 120 16.19 -1.74 21.23
C HIS A 120 15.92 -0.38 20.59
N ILE A 121 14.95 0.35 21.13
CA ILE A 121 14.63 1.71 20.70
C ILE A 121 14.90 2.65 21.87
N SER A 122 15.78 3.63 21.66
CA SER A 122 15.98 4.74 22.58
C SER A 122 15.50 6.03 21.93
N MET A 123 14.88 6.91 22.72
CA MET A 123 14.45 8.24 22.28
C MET A 123 14.71 9.26 23.39
N LYS A 124 15.04 10.49 23.00
CA LYS A 124 15.16 11.67 23.85
C LYS A 124 14.52 12.87 23.18
N ALA A 125 13.86 13.72 23.96
CA ALA A 125 13.29 14.99 23.52
C ALA A 125 14.19 16.14 23.98
N ILE A 126 14.62 16.98 23.04
CA ILE A 126 15.52 18.12 23.27
C ILE A 126 14.78 19.40 22.91
N VAL A 127 14.77 20.38 23.83
CA VAL A 127 14.25 21.73 23.55
C VAL A 127 15.34 22.52 22.85
N VAL A 128 15.01 23.05 21.68
CA VAL A 128 15.99 23.67 20.78
C VAL A 128 16.56 24.96 21.37
N ASP A 129 15.76 25.73 22.10
CA ASP A 129 16.16 27.00 22.68
C ASP A 129 17.21 26.87 23.79
N THR A 130 17.13 25.81 24.58
CA THR A 130 17.93 25.62 25.79
C THR A 130 18.93 24.47 25.67
N ALA A 131 18.87 23.70 24.59
CA ALA A 131 19.55 22.41 24.43
C ALA A 131 19.21 21.38 25.53
N GLN A 132 18.17 21.63 26.35
CA GLN A 132 17.81 20.79 27.47
C GLN A 132 17.14 19.49 27.00
N VAL A 133 17.63 18.36 27.49
CA VAL A 133 16.92 17.07 27.36
C VAL A 133 15.78 17.04 28.38
N ILE A 134 14.53 17.12 27.91
CA ILE A 134 13.35 17.19 28.79
C ILE A 134 12.81 15.81 29.18
N TYR A 135 13.09 14.80 28.35
CA TYR A 135 12.75 13.42 28.66
C TYR A 135 13.59 12.47 27.80
N SER A 136 13.94 11.32 28.36
CA SER A 136 14.64 10.24 27.66
C SER A 136 14.10 8.90 28.15
N LYS A 137 13.90 7.96 27.22
CA LYS A 137 13.46 6.60 27.55
C LYS A 137 13.94 5.62 26.49
N SER A 138 14.28 4.41 26.94
CA SER A 138 14.55 3.28 26.06
C SER A 138 13.64 2.11 26.40
N LEU A 139 13.29 1.32 25.37
CA LEU A 139 12.59 0.05 25.50
C LEU A 139 13.38 -1.05 24.78
N ARG A 140 13.46 -2.21 25.42
CA ARG A 140 14.03 -3.44 24.88
C ARG A 140 12.93 -4.48 24.70
N PHE A 141 13.11 -5.36 23.73
CA PHE A 141 12.19 -6.49 23.51
C PHE A 141 12.96 -7.81 23.35
N PRO A 142 12.47 -8.91 23.96
CA PRO A 142 13.09 -10.24 23.86
C PRO A 142 12.93 -10.85 22.45
N SER A 143 13.70 -11.89 22.15
CA SER A 143 13.83 -12.48 20.80
C SER A 143 12.49 -12.99 20.22
N GLU A 144 12.07 -12.53 19.02
CA GLU A 144 10.90 -13.05 18.27
C GLU A 144 11.16 -13.20 16.75
N THR A 145 10.31 -13.98 16.08
CA THR A 145 10.37 -14.32 14.64
C THR A 145 9.66 -13.32 13.70
N SER A 146 8.85 -12.37 14.22
CA SER A 146 8.10 -11.39 13.41
C SER A 146 8.64 -9.96 13.56
N THR A 147 9.19 -9.42 12.48
CA THR A 147 10.25 -8.39 12.51
C THR A 147 9.78 -6.92 12.46
N THR A 148 8.54 -6.62 12.07
CA THR A 148 8.07 -5.21 11.91
C THR A 148 6.98 -4.81 12.90
N ARG A 149 6.07 -5.72 13.27
CA ARG A 149 4.96 -5.44 14.20
C ARG A 149 5.44 -5.04 15.59
N VAL A 150 6.52 -5.65 16.05
CA VAL A 150 7.14 -5.34 17.34
C VAL A 150 7.73 -3.93 17.36
N LEU A 151 8.47 -3.54 16.31
CA LEU A 151 9.02 -2.18 16.19
C LEU A 151 7.93 -1.12 16.19
N VAL A 152 6.84 -1.36 15.45
CA VAL A 152 5.68 -0.46 15.44
C VAL A 152 5.07 -0.36 16.83
N ARG A 153 4.87 -1.48 17.54
CA ARG A 153 4.29 -1.48 18.89
C ARG A 153 5.16 -0.70 19.90
N LEU A 154 6.48 -0.94 19.89
CA LEU A 154 7.42 -0.22 20.76
C LEU A 154 7.52 1.26 20.41
N GLY A 155 7.57 1.57 19.11
CA GLY A 155 7.56 2.93 18.58
C GLY A 155 6.33 3.71 19.04
N LYS A 156 5.13 3.12 18.89
CA LYS A 156 3.88 3.73 19.39
C LYS A 156 3.91 3.99 20.90
N LYS A 157 4.37 3.01 21.69
CA LYS A 157 4.46 3.15 23.15
C LYS A 157 5.41 4.27 23.57
N LEU A 158 6.60 4.35 22.96
CA LEU A 158 7.55 5.43 23.22
C LEU A 158 7.02 6.79 22.77
N ALA A 159 6.41 6.87 21.58
CA ALA A 159 5.84 8.10 21.05
C ALA A 159 4.77 8.69 21.98
N LEU A 160 3.86 7.86 22.52
CA LEU A 160 2.85 8.30 23.48
C LEU A 160 3.48 8.84 24.78
N LEU A 161 4.51 8.16 25.31
CA LEU A 161 5.23 8.63 26.50
C LEU A 161 5.94 9.96 26.24
N MET A 162 6.61 10.07 25.09
CA MET A 162 7.29 11.29 24.65
C MET A 162 6.29 12.45 24.51
N ALA A 163 5.18 12.24 23.81
CA ALA A 163 4.11 13.22 23.64
C ALA A 163 3.58 13.74 24.99
N LYS A 164 3.29 12.82 25.93
CA LYS A 164 2.81 13.16 27.28
C LYS A 164 3.82 14.04 28.02
N LYS A 165 5.11 13.69 27.98
CA LYS A 165 6.17 14.43 28.68
C LYS A 165 6.48 15.78 28.03
N ILE A 166 6.53 15.85 26.71
CA ILE A 166 6.69 17.11 25.97
C ILE A 166 5.53 18.06 26.32
N ARG A 167 4.27 17.58 26.29
CA ARG A 167 3.10 18.40 26.62
C ARG A 167 3.16 18.94 28.06
N ALA A 168 3.53 18.11 29.03
CA ALA A 168 3.66 18.52 30.42
C ALA A 168 4.74 19.60 30.61
N PHE A 169 5.90 19.44 29.95
CA PHE A 169 6.96 20.46 29.97
C PHE A 169 6.51 21.75 29.28
N TRP A 170 5.88 21.65 28.10
CA TRP A 170 5.45 22.79 27.30
C TRP A 170 4.38 23.62 28.00
N ALA A 171 3.47 22.95 28.72
CA ALA A 171 2.47 23.61 29.55
C ALA A 171 3.14 24.42 30.67
N LYS A 172 4.16 23.89 31.35
CA LYS A 172 4.88 24.61 32.43
C LYS A 172 5.67 25.83 31.93
N ALA A 173 6.29 25.73 30.76
CA ALA A 173 7.07 26.83 30.17
C ALA A 173 6.20 28.01 29.67
N ALA A 174 4.90 27.82 29.47
CA ALA A 174 3.97 28.89 29.09
C ALA A 174 3.66 29.87 30.26
N PHE A 175 4.09 29.55 31.48
CA PHE A 175 3.78 30.28 32.70
C PHE A 175 4.99 30.94 33.38
N GLN A 176 6.16 30.99 32.72
CA GLN A 176 7.29 31.76 33.27
C GLN A 176 7.08 33.25 33.00
N ASN A 177 7.17 34.05 34.06
CA ASN A 177 7.16 35.50 33.98
C ASN A 177 8.49 35.95 33.38
N ALA A 178 8.47 36.68 32.27
CA ALA A 178 9.66 37.20 31.63
C ALA A 178 9.55 38.72 31.45
N THR A 179 10.67 39.42 31.59
CA THR A 179 10.76 40.86 31.37
C THR A 179 11.19 41.11 29.92
N PHE A 180 10.43 41.92 29.20
CA PHE A 180 10.70 42.33 27.83
C PHE A 180 10.85 43.84 27.75
N GLU A 181 11.86 44.32 27.01
CA GLU A 181 11.96 45.73 26.65
C GLU A 181 11.04 46.01 25.46
N VAL A 182 10.07 46.91 25.64
CA VAL A 182 9.17 47.37 24.59
C VAL A 182 9.55 48.80 24.23
N VAL A 183 9.84 49.04 22.96
CA VAL A 183 10.16 50.37 22.42
C VAL A 183 9.07 50.77 21.46
N VAL A 184 8.47 51.95 21.60
CA VAL A 184 7.46 52.48 20.68
C VAL A 184 7.86 53.86 20.22
N SER A 185 8.21 53.98 18.93
CA SER A 185 8.58 55.24 18.27
C SER A 185 7.38 55.92 17.59
N LYS A 186 7.52 57.22 17.25
CA LYS A 186 6.46 58.09 16.69
C LYS A 186 5.22 58.17 17.59
N CYS A 187 5.40 57.99 18.89
CA CYS A 187 4.35 57.99 19.88
C CYS A 187 4.27 59.38 20.51
N ASP A 188 3.14 60.06 20.38
CA ASP A 188 2.88 61.29 21.14
C ASP A 188 2.48 60.98 22.59
N TYR A 189 2.35 62.01 23.43
CA TYR A 189 2.06 61.82 24.85
C TYR A 189 0.66 61.24 25.12
N THR A 190 -0.32 61.53 24.27
CA THR A 190 -1.70 61.02 24.40
C THR A 190 -1.76 59.53 24.06
N GLN A 191 -1.07 59.14 23.00
CA GLN A 191 -0.87 57.77 22.56
C GLN A 191 -0.06 56.96 23.57
N LEU A 192 0.99 57.56 24.13
CA LEU A 192 1.75 56.97 25.21
C LEU A 192 0.84 56.63 26.39
N SER A 193 0.02 57.59 26.83
CA SER A 193 -0.89 57.40 27.97
C SER A 193 -1.97 56.35 27.68
N ALA A 194 -2.43 56.27 26.43
CA ALA A 194 -3.36 55.23 26.00
C ALA A 194 -2.73 53.83 26.00
N LEU A 195 -1.48 53.70 25.53
CA LEU A 195 -0.72 52.45 25.57
C LEU A 195 -0.47 51.98 27.01
N GLU A 196 -0.14 52.90 27.93
CA GLU A 196 0.07 52.55 29.34
C GLU A 196 -1.22 52.09 30.01
N ARG A 197 -2.37 52.73 29.72
CA ARG A 197 -3.69 52.24 30.15
C ARG A 197 -3.98 50.85 29.59
N TYR A 198 -3.67 50.61 28.33
CA TYR A 198 -3.84 49.30 27.69
C TYR A 198 -2.95 48.22 28.32
N LEU A 199 -1.68 48.53 28.60
CA LEU A 199 -0.77 47.64 29.32
C LEU A 199 -1.30 47.34 30.73
N LYS A 200 -1.77 48.36 31.46
CA LYS A 200 -2.35 48.22 32.81
C LYS A 200 -3.60 47.34 32.83
N ALA A 201 -4.43 47.38 31.79
CA ALA A 201 -5.64 46.56 31.69
C ALA A 201 -5.35 45.09 31.31
N GLY A 202 -4.14 44.76 30.88
CA GLY A 202 -3.78 43.44 30.39
C GLY A 202 -3.64 42.40 31.49
N SER A 203 -4.52 41.40 31.54
CA SER A 203 -4.50 40.33 32.55
C SER A 203 -3.22 39.48 32.59
N LYS A 204 -2.39 39.54 31.53
CA LYS A 204 -1.07 38.88 31.45
C LYS A 204 0.11 39.83 31.64
N VAL A 205 -0.13 41.13 31.69
CA VAL A 205 0.88 42.14 32.05
C VAL A 205 0.92 42.20 33.57
N LEU A 206 1.97 41.64 34.16
CA LEU A 206 2.10 41.58 35.63
C LEU A 206 2.61 42.89 36.20
N ARG A 207 3.55 43.51 35.49
CA ARG A 207 4.13 44.82 35.80
C ARG A 207 4.63 45.46 34.53
N PHE A 208 4.56 46.77 34.44
CA PHE A 208 5.33 47.52 33.45
C PHE A 208 5.93 48.76 34.10
N ALA A 209 7.10 49.17 33.64
CA ALA A 209 7.78 50.38 34.09
C ALA A 209 8.30 51.14 32.88
N ARG A 210 7.94 52.41 32.74
CA ARG A 210 8.49 53.27 31.70
C ARG A 210 9.93 53.63 32.08
N ARG A 211 10.88 53.28 31.21
CA ARG A 211 12.29 53.65 31.34
C ARG A 211 12.56 55.06 30.85
N SER A 212 12.00 55.43 29.70
CA SER A 212 12.20 56.75 29.10
C SER A 212 11.09 57.12 28.12
N PHE A 213 10.92 58.42 27.90
CA PHE A 213 10.16 58.95 26.78
C PHE A 213 10.86 60.20 26.24
N LEU A 214 11.58 60.04 25.13
CA LEU A 214 12.35 61.12 24.51
C LEU A 214 12.17 61.06 22.99
N LYS A 215 12.10 62.22 22.34
CA LYS A 215 11.97 62.33 20.87
C LYS A 215 10.86 61.42 20.30
N GLN A 216 9.66 61.49 20.89
CA GLN A 216 8.48 60.67 20.53
C GLN A 216 8.73 59.15 20.57
N THR A 217 9.66 58.69 21.41
CA THR A 217 9.98 57.28 21.58
C THR A 217 9.87 56.90 23.04
N GLY A 218 8.95 55.98 23.36
CA GLY A 218 8.79 55.42 24.70
C GLY A 218 9.49 54.06 24.83
N ILE A 219 10.11 53.82 25.98
CA ILE A 219 10.74 52.55 26.32
C ILE A 219 10.15 52.04 27.64
N TRP A 220 9.72 50.77 27.67
CA TRP A 220 9.16 50.12 28.85
C TRP A 220 9.84 48.78 29.13
N ASP A 221 10.02 48.47 30.40
CA ASP A 221 10.18 47.10 30.86
C ASP A 221 8.82 46.51 31.17
N VAL A 222 8.44 45.45 30.45
CA VAL A 222 7.15 44.77 30.63
C VAL A 222 7.40 43.37 31.16
N VAL A 223 6.98 43.11 32.40
CA VAL A 223 6.92 41.78 32.98
C VAL A 223 5.63 41.12 32.52
N TYR A 224 5.74 40.12 31.66
CA TYR A 224 4.60 39.47 31.02
C TYR A 224 4.54 37.98 31.36
N LYS A 225 3.33 37.50 31.65
CA LYS A 225 3.01 36.08 31.87
C LYS A 225 2.83 35.39 30.52
N GLY A 226 3.95 35.10 29.87
CA GLY A 226 4.01 34.49 28.54
C GLY A 226 5.35 34.76 27.85
N ASN A 227 5.47 34.34 26.59
CA ASN A 227 6.68 34.60 25.79
C ASN A 227 6.55 35.91 24.98
N ARG A 228 7.68 36.33 24.37
CA ARG A 228 7.76 37.56 23.56
C ARG A 228 6.72 37.63 22.45
N VAL A 229 6.47 36.52 21.75
CA VAL A 229 5.53 36.48 20.60
C VAL A 229 4.09 36.71 21.08
N ASP A 230 3.77 36.26 22.30
CA ASP A 230 2.45 36.48 22.89
C ASP A 230 2.28 37.93 23.39
N LEU A 231 3.34 38.55 23.91
CA LEU A 231 3.36 39.98 24.24
C LEU A 231 3.25 40.84 22.97
N GLU A 232 3.99 40.51 21.92
CA GLU A 232 3.92 41.18 20.62
C GLU A 232 2.49 41.16 20.05
N ARG A 233 1.85 39.98 20.04
CA ARG A 233 0.46 39.84 19.59
C ARG A 233 -0.51 40.65 20.45
N TYR A 234 -0.28 40.70 21.76
CA TYR A 234 -1.09 41.50 22.68
C TYR A 234 -0.96 43.01 22.40
N LEU A 235 0.26 43.51 22.19
CA LEU A 235 0.53 44.90 21.88
C LEU A 235 -0.11 45.32 20.55
N LEU A 236 -0.07 44.45 19.53
CA LEU A 236 -0.70 44.70 18.22
C LEU A 236 -2.23 44.74 18.26
N GLN A 237 -2.86 44.32 19.36
CA GLN A 237 -4.31 44.46 19.57
C GLN A 237 -4.70 45.82 20.16
N CYS A 238 -3.73 46.66 20.56
CA CYS A 238 -3.99 48.02 21.00
C CYS A 238 -4.59 48.82 19.84
N SER A 239 -5.84 49.26 19.98
CA SER A 239 -6.54 50.05 18.96
C SER A 239 -6.14 51.52 18.98
N SER A 240 -5.55 52.00 20.08
CA SER A 240 -5.10 53.38 20.26
C SER A 240 -3.97 53.45 21.29
N PRO A 241 -2.71 53.64 20.86
CA PRO A 241 -2.26 53.79 19.47
C PRO A 241 -2.31 52.48 18.70
N SER A 242 -2.58 52.57 17.39
CA SER A 242 -2.33 51.46 16.47
C SER A 242 -0.82 51.27 16.35
N LEU A 243 -0.34 50.05 16.57
CA LEU A 243 1.08 49.72 16.58
C LEU A 243 1.44 48.83 15.38
N LYS A 244 2.65 49.02 14.83
CA LYS A 244 3.27 48.10 13.88
C LYS A 244 4.66 47.70 14.36
N VAL A 245 5.03 46.43 14.13
CA VAL A 245 6.35 45.92 14.50
C VAL A 245 7.41 46.43 13.54
N VAL A 246 8.46 47.04 14.09
CA VAL A 246 9.66 47.46 13.36
C VAL A 246 10.70 46.34 13.41
N ARG A 247 10.99 45.84 14.61
CA ARG A 247 12.03 44.83 14.85
C ARG A 247 11.76 44.07 16.14
N THR A 248 12.20 42.81 16.22
CA THR A 248 12.19 42.05 17.48
C THR A 248 13.51 41.29 17.68
N THR A 249 13.94 41.17 18.94
CA THR A 249 15.05 40.29 19.36
C THR A 249 14.54 39.32 20.44
N ALA A 250 15.38 38.55 21.12
CA ALA A 250 14.90 37.61 22.16
C ALA A 250 14.12 38.31 23.29
N ASN A 251 14.59 39.49 23.72
CA ASN A 251 14.05 40.22 24.88
C ASN A 251 13.57 41.64 24.55
N ARG A 252 13.56 42.04 23.27
CA ARG A 252 13.17 43.39 22.83
C ARG A 252 12.10 43.35 21.75
N ILE A 253 11.10 44.22 21.85
CA ILE A 253 10.07 44.47 20.83
C ILE A 253 10.12 45.95 20.47
N GLU A 254 10.50 46.26 19.24
CA GLU A 254 10.49 47.63 18.70
C GLU A 254 9.27 47.79 17.80
N LEU A 255 8.44 48.79 18.13
CA LEU A 255 7.21 49.15 17.45
C LEU A 255 7.28 50.62 17.03
N GLU A 256 6.40 51.01 16.11
CA GLU A 256 6.11 52.40 15.80
C GLU A 256 4.60 52.62 15.73
N VAL A 257 4.14 53.84 16.01
CA VAL A 257 2.72 54.20 15.87
C VAL A 257 2.36 54.32 14.39
N GLY A 258 1.27 53.65 14.01
CA GLY A 258 0.72 53.66 12.66
C GLY A 258 -0.14 52.43 12.37
N LYS A 259 -0.99 52.52 11.35
CA LYS A 259 -1.67 51.34 10.82
C LYS A 259 -0.62 50.42 10.19
N ALA A 260 -0.67 49.12 10.50
CA ALA A 260 0.10 48.13 9.75
C ALA A 260 -0.22 48.28 8.26
N ALA A 261 0.79 48.26 7.40
CA ALA A 261 0.56 48.25 5.97
C ALA A 261 -0.39 47.08 5.62
N PRO A 262 -1.37 47.25 4.71
CA PRO A 262 -2.20 46.13 4.28
C PRO A 262 -1.26 45.02 3.81
N LYS A 263 -1.48 43.81 4.32
CA LYS A 263 -0.69 42.65 3.90
C LYS A 263 -0.78 42.58 2.37
N PRO A 264 0.35 42.47 1.65
CA PRO A 264 0.31 42.40 0.19
C PRO A 264 -0.62 41.27 -0.24
N ARG A 265 -1.46 41.56 -1.23
CA ARG A 265 -2.34 40.56 -1.85
C ARG A 265 -1.47 39.41 -2.34
N ASP A 266 -1.89 38.18 -2.04
CA ASP A 266 -1.22 37.01 -2.58
C ASP A 266 -1.44 36.94 -4.09
N VAL A 267 -0.34 36.88 -4.84
CA VAL A 267 -0.32 36.79 -6.31
C VAL A 267 0.24 35.45 -6.80
N VAL A 268 0.65 34.58 -5.87
CA VAL A 268 1.23 33.29 -6.21
C VAL A 268 0.11 32.28 -6.43
N ALA A 269 0.07 31.67 -7.62
CA ALA A 269 -0.91 30.64 -7.89
C ALA A 269 -0.63 29.36 -7.07
N PRO A 270 -1.68 28.61 -6.68
CA PRO A 270 -1.51 27.32 -6.03
C PRO A 270 -0.73 26.34 -6.92
N LYS A 271 -0.05 25.35 -6.35
CA LYS A 271 0.48 24.19 -7.09
C LYS A 271 -0.53 23.05 -7.06
N VAL A 272 -0.96 22.56 -8.23
CA VAL A 272 -1.89 21.42 -8.34
C VAL A 272 -1.28 20.28 -9.15
N GLN A 273 -1.56 19.04 -8.75
CA GLN A 273 -1.11 17.82 -9.42
C GLN A 273 -2.17 16.72 -9.30
N ILE A 274 -2.36 15.94 -10.36
CA ILE A 274 -3.11 14.68 -10.34
C ILE A 274 -2.09 13.55 -10.11
N LEU A 275 -2.32 12.74 -9.09
CA LEU A 275 -1.46 11.61 -8.70
C LEU A 275 -1.99 10.28 -9.22
N TYR A 276 -3.31 10.15 -9.33
CA TYR A 276 -3.97 8.99 -9.91
C TYR A 276 -5.28 9.42 -10.59
N PRO A 277 -5.65 8.83 -11.74
CA PRO A 277 -4.83 7.93 -12.55
C PRO A 277 -3.62 8.65 -13.20
N SER A 278 -2.57 7.89 -13.51
CA SER A 278 -1.43 8.40 -14.26
C SER A 278 -1.82 8.65 -15.72
N SER A 279 -1.13 9.57 -16.39
CA SER A 279 -1.34 9.78 -17.82
C SER A 279 -0.97 8.51 -18.61
N GLY A 280 -1.80 8.12 -19.57
CA GLY A 280 -1.67 6.92 -20.38
C GLY A 280 -2.32 5.66 -19.80
N THR A 281 -2.83 5.69 -18.57
CA THR A 281 -3.49 4.51 -17.97
C THR A 281 -4.73 4.09 -18.77
N ILE A 282 -4.85 2.79 -19.03
CA ILE A 282 -6.03 2.15 -19.61
C ILE A 282 -6.84 1.52 -18.46
N LEU A 283 -8.13 1.82 -18.39
CA LEU A 283 -9.03 1.43 -17.29
C LEU A 283 -10.24 0.69 -17.86
N LYS A 284 -10.67 -0.38 -17.20
CA LYS A 284 -11.93 -1.07 -17.50
C LYS A 284 -13.19 -0.39 -16.97
N ASP A 285 -13.03 0.52 -16.01
CA ASP A 285 -14.15 1.07 -15.25
C ASP A 285 -14.77 2.29 -15.94
N LYS A 286 -16.10 2.41 -15.86
CA LYS A 286 -16.87 3.59 -16.31
C LYS A 286 -16.65 4.83 -15.43
N VAL A 287 -16.11 4.66 -14.24
CA VAL A 287 -15.86 5.73 -13.28
C VAL A 287 -14.50 5.51 -12.65
N VAL A 288 -13.68 6.56 -12.63
CA VAL A 288 -12.38 6.56 -11.95
C VAL A 288 -12.42 7.50 -10.76
N GLN A 289 -11.85 7.06 -9.64
CA GLN A 289 -11.55 7.94 -8.51
C GLN A 289 -10.23 8.66 -8.80
N VAL A 290 -10.30 9.97 -9.02
CA VAL A 290 -9.13 10.83 -9.16
C VAL A 290 -8.59 11.14 -7.78
N VAL A 291 -7.28 11.03 -7.61
CA VAL A 291 -6.55 11.45 -6.41
C VAL A 291 -5.51 12.49 -6.84
N GLY A 292 -5.46 13.61 -6.15
CA GLY A 292 -4.49 14.66 -6.45
C GLY A 292 -4.08 15.46 -5.22
N ARG A 293 -3.19 16.41 -5.45
CA ARG A 293 -2.64 17.31 -4.43
C ARG A 293 -2.72 18.75 -4.90
N ALA A 294 -3.18 19.65 -4.04
CA ALA A 294 -3.19 21.10 -4.22
C ALA A 294 -2.53 21.77 -3.01
N GLN A 295 -1.57 22.67 -3.25
CA GLN A 295 -0.81 23.34 -2.20
C GLN A 295 -0.66 24.81 -2.50
N ASP A 296 -0.85 25.62 -1.47
CA ASP A 296 -0.60 27.05 -1.53
C ASP A 296 -0.25 27.57 -0.13
N GLN A 297 0.54 28.64 -0.06
CA GLN A 297 0.94 29.25 1.21
C GLN A 297 -0.19 30.10 1.84
N GLY A 298 -1.01 30.77 1.02
CA GLY A 298 -2.25 31.44 1.40
C GLY A 298 -3.41 30.48 1.66
N GLY A 299 -3.29 29.25 1.16
CA GLY A 299 -4.19 28.13 1.36
C GLY A 299 -5.22 27.97 0.25
N ILE A 300 -5.71 26.74 0.08
CA ILE A 300 -6.63 26.37 -0.99
C ILE A 300 -8.08 26.74 -0.61
N ALA A 301 -8.80 27.40 -1.50
CA ALA A 301 -10.22 27.70 -1.37
C ALA A 301 -11.11 26.59 -1.95
N LYS A 302 -10.78 26.09 -3.15
CA LYS A 302 -11.50 24.99 -3.80
C LYS A 302 -10.66 24.29 -4.86
N VAL A 303 -10.99 23.04 -5.15
CA VAL A 303 -10.48 22.27 -6.29
C VAL A 303 -11.65 21.79 -7.14
N LEU A 304 -11.57 21.96 -8.45
CA LEU A 304 -12.53 21.44 -9.42
C LEU A 304 -11.87 20.37 -10.28
N VAL A 305 -12.51 19.22 -10.44
CA VAL A 305 -12.09 18.15 -11.36
C VAL A 305 -13.18 17.98 -12.41
N ASN A 306 -12.84 18.22 -13.69
CA ASN A 306 -13.79 18.29 -14.80
C ASN A 306 -15.02 19.17 -14.49
N GLY A 307 -14.77 20.33 -13.86
CA GLY A 307 -15.80 21.30 -13.48
C GLY A 307 -16.57 20.95 -12.19
N LYS A 308 -16.46 19.74 -11.64
CA LYS A 308 -17.13 19.34 -10.40
C LYS A 308 -16.23 19.56 -9.18
N ARG A 309 -16.81 19.97 -8.05
CA ARG A 309 -16.05 20.13 -6.79
C ARG A 309 -15.46 18.80 -6.32
N ALA A 310 -14.16 18.81 -6.05
CA ALA A 310 -13.45 17.70 -5.42
C ALA A 310 -13.61 17.75 -3.88
N THR A 311 -13.57 16.57 -3.25
CA THR A 311 -13.55 16.43 -1.80
C THR A 311 -12.12 16.61 -1.30
N VAL A 312 -11.88 17.59 -0.43
CA VAL A 312 -10.58 17.79 0.22
C VAL A 312 -10.49 16.86 1.44
N LEU A 313 -9.43 16.07 1.53
CA LEU A 313 -9.27 15.09 2.61
C LEU A 313 -8.60 15.75 3.83
N GLY A 314 -9.39 15.96 4.89
CA GLY A 314 -8.93 16.55 6.15
C GLY A 314 -8.39 17.97 5.99
N LYS A 315 -7.38 18.34 6.78
CA LYS A 315 -6.65 19.63 6.66
C LYS A 315 -5.44 19.55 5.70
N GLY A 316 -5.26 18.42 5.00
CA GLY A 316 -4.10 18.15 4.15
C GLY A 316 -4.28 18.65 2.72
N PRO A 317 -3.22 18.59 1.89
CA PRO A 317 -3.26 19.10 0.51
C PRO A 317 -3.96 18.16 -0.48
N ASN A 318 -4.49 17.02 -0.02
CA ASN A 318 -4.97 15.97 -0.91
C ASN A 318 -6.46 16.16 -1.22
N PHE A 319 -6.83 15.90 -2.47
CA PHE A 319 -8.23 15.92 -2.92
C PHE A 319 -8.59 14.63 -3.66
N THR A 320 -9.88 14.29 -3.65
CA THR A 320 -10.44 13.21 -4.44
C THR A 320 -11.68 13.65 -5.21
N ALA A 321 -11.91 13.05 -6.38
CA ALA A 321 -13.11 13.29 -7.17
C ALA A 321 -13.46 12.06 -8.01
N SER A 322 -14.75 11.74 -8.11
CA SER A 322 -15.23 10.69 -9.00
C SER A 322 -15.48 11.27 -10.40
N VAL A 323 -14.85 10.68 -11.41
CA VAL A 323 -14.97 11.12 -12.81
C VAL A 323 -15.54 9.98 -13.64
N ALA A 324 -16.67 10.23 -14.30
CA ALA A 324 -17.20 9.31 -15.30
C ALA A 324 -16.33 9.36 -16.57
N LEU A 325 -16.02 8.19 -17.11
CA LEU A 325 -15.23 8.00 -18.31
C LEU A 325 -16.14 7.59 -19.48
N LYS A 326 -15.81 8.09 -20.67
CA LYS A 326 -16.39 7.63 -21.94
C LYS A 326 -15.46 6.58 -22.56
N GLU A 327 -15.98 5.68 -23.39
CA GLU A 327 -15.14 4.72 -24.11
C GLU A 327 -14.06 5.45 -24.92
N GLY A 328 -12.83 4.92 -24.91
CA GLY A 328 -11.68 5.52 -25.55
C GLY A 328 -11.03 6.62 -24.71
N LYS A 329 -10.55 7.68 -25.37
CA LYS A 329 -9.70 8.72 -24.78
C LYS A 329 -10.49 9.69 -23.91
N ASN A 330 -10.00 9.93 -22.69
CA ASN A 330 -10.54 10.88 -21.72
C ASN A 330 -9.46 11.82 -21.20
N THR A 331 -9.76 13.11 -21.11
CA THR A 331 -8.88 14.09 -20.46
C THR A 331 -9.49 14.48 -19.12
N ILE A 332 -8.73 14.28 -18.05
CA ILE A 332 -9.10 14.67 -16.68
C ILE A 332 -8.34 15.94 -16.34
N ARG A 333 -9.07 17.01 -16.00
CA ARG A 333 -8.50 18.32 -15.67
C ARG A 333 -8.85 18.70 -14.23
N ALA A 334 -7.83 18.99 -13.44
CA ALA A 334 -7.95 19.54 -12.09
C ALA A 334 -7.58 21.03 -12.10
N VAL A 335 -8.37 21.87 -11.44
CA VAL A 335 -8.13 23.31 -11.27
C VAL A 335 -8.20 23.63 -9.78
N ALA A 336 -7.12 24.20 -9.23
CA ALA A 336 -7.09 24.66 -7.84
C ALA A 336 -7.21 26.18 -7.80
N TYR A 337 -7.97 26.69 -6.83
CA TYR A 337 -8.10 28.10 -6.51
C TYR A 337 -7.62 28.33 -5.08
N ASP A 338 -6.80 29.34 -4.85
CA ASP A 338 -6.44 29.80 -3.52
C ASP A 338 -7.50 30.76 -2.93
N LYS A 339 -7.26 31.25 -1.72
CA LYS A 339 -8.14 32.21 -1.04
C LYS A 339 -8.05 33.65 -1.55
N ALA A 340 -7.00 34.00 -2.30
CA ALA A 340 -6.80 35.32 -2.90
C ALA A 340 -7.35 35.43 -4.34
N GLY A 341 -7.82 34.30 -4.89
CA GLY A 341 -8.42 34.17 -6.21
C GLY A 341 -7.45 33.71 -7.30
N ASN A 342 -6.19 33.40 -6.98
CA ASN A 342 -5.26 32.86 -7.98
C ASN A 342 -5.60 31.39 -8.26
N SER A 343 -5.25 30.93 -9.47
CA SER A 343 -5.57 29.57 -9.89
C SER A 343 -4.48 28.92 -10.73
N SER A 344 -4.43 27.60 -10.70
CA SER A 344 -3.59 26.78 -11.55
C SER A 344 -4.30 25.50 -11.94
N GLN A 345 -3.76 24.79 -12.93
CA GLN A 345 -4.36 23.58 -13.47
C GLN A 345 -3.35 22.47 -13.70
N ALA A 346 -3.83 21.23 -13.65
CA ALA A 346 -3.12 20.04 -14.09
C ALA A 346 -4.09 19.15 -14.90
N SER A 347 -3.55 18.41 -15.87
CA SER A 347 -4.33 17.46 -16.65
C SER A 347 -3.59 16.16 -16.88
N VAL A 348 -4.34 15.06 -16.91
CA VAL A 348 -3.86 13.74 -17.33
C VAL A 348 -4.79 13.20 -18.42
N MET A 349 -4.22 12.42 -19.33
CA MET A 349 -4.98 11.71 -20.37
C MET A 349 -5.08 10.25 -19.99
N VAL A 350 -6.27 9.66 -19.99
CA VAL A 350 -6.50 8.23 -19.72
C VAL A 350 -7.38 7.62 -20.80
N TYR A 351 -7.39 6.30 -20.88
CA TYR A 351 -8.23 5.54 -21.80
C TYR A 351 -9.18 4.66 -21.01
N SER A 352 -10.47 4.66 -21.36
CA SER A 352 -11.41 3.65 -20.89
C SER A 352 -11.60 2.63 -22.00
N ASP A 353 -11.48 1.36 -21.66
CA ASP A 353 -11.73 0.23 -22.55
C ASP A 353 -12.62 -0.74 -21.80
N GLN A 354 -13.89 -0.83 -22.21
CA GLN A 354 -14.90 -1.67 -21.55
C GLN A 354 -15.26 -2.89 -22.39
N THR A 355 -14.60 -3.04 -23.54
CA THR A 355 -14.96 -4.04 -24.53
C THR A 355 -14.11 -5.28 -24.28
N ALA A 356 -14.76 -6.39 -23.93
CA ALA A 356 -14.05 -7.65 -23.80
C ALA A 356 -13.63 -8.18 -25.19
N PRO A 357 -12.49 -8.91 -25.28
CA PRO A 357 -12.08 -9.57 -26.50
C PRO A 357 -13.17 -10.48 -27.08
N GLN A 358 -13.25 -10.65 -28.39
CA GLN A 358 -14.05 -11.71 -29.00
C GLN A 358 -13.23 -12.98 -29.09
N VAL A 359 -13.71 -14.08 -28.50
CA VAL A 359 -12.98 -15.36 -28.41
C VAL A 359 -13.81 -16.49 -29.00
N SER A 360 -13.21 -17.35 -29.81
CA SER A 360 -13.83 -18.57 -30.35
C SER A 360 -12.81 -19.71 -30.47
N VAL A 361 -13.19 -20.94 -30.11
CA VAL A 361 -12.36 -22.12 -30.38
C VAL A 361 -12.55 -22.54 -31.83
N LEU A 362 -11.46 -22.59 -32.60
CA LEU A 362 -11.49 -23.01 -34.01
C LEU A 362 -11.25 -24.51 -34.17
N TYR A 363 -10.40 -25.08 -33.31
CA TYR A 363 -10.11 -26.50 -33.30
C TYR A 363 -9.74 -26.96 -31.88
N PRO A 364 -10.21 -28.12 -31.41
CA PRO A 364 -11.22 -28.96 -32.06
C PRO A 364 -12.60 -28.29 -32.11
N MET A 365 -13.46 -28.74 -33.03
CA MET A 365 -14.86 -28.30 -33.09
C MET A 365 -15.65 -28.89 -31.92
N ASP A 366 -16.76 -28.25 -31.54
CA ASP A 366 -17.66 -28.78 -30.52
C ASP A 366 -18.19 -30.16 -30.92
N GLY A 367 -18.19 -31.10 -29.97
CA GLY A 367 -18.58 -32.49 -30.18
C GLY A 367 -17.52 -33.40 -30.82
N SER A 368 -16.31 -32.90 -31.13
CA SER A 368 -15.28 -33.70 -31.81
C SER A 368 -14.89 -34.96 -31.02
N LYS A 369 -14.78 -36.09 -31.72
CA LYS A 369 -14.19 -37.34 -31.22
C LYS A 369 -12.75 -37.46 -31.72
N LEU A 370 -11.78 -37.59 -30.82
CA LEU A 370 -10.36 -37.48 -31.15
C LEU A 370 -9.60 -38.75 -30.73
N PRO A 371 -8.87 -39.40 -31.65
CA PRO A 371 -8.18 -40.67 -31.38
C PRO A 371 -6.81 -40.52 -30.70
N ARG A 372 -6.56 -39.37 -30.06
CA ARG A 372 -5.24 -38.98 -29.53
C ARG A 372 -5.38 -38.19 -28.24
N ARG A 373 -4.43 -38.37 -27.32
CA ARG A 373 -4.40 -37.70 -26.01
C ARG A 373 -3.67 -36.37 -25.98
N LYS A 374 -2.84 -36.09 -26.98
CA LYS A 374 -2.16 -34.79 -27.15
C LYS A 374 -2.83 -34.03 -28.27
N ILE A 375 -3.50 -32.93 -27.94
CA ILE A 375 -4.34 -32.17 -28.88
C ILE A 375 -3.86 -30.73 -28.88
N THR A 376 -3.41 -30.24 -30.04
CA THR A 376 -3.18 -28.81 -30.25
C THR A 376 -4.52 -28.13 -30.42
N VAL A 377 -4.90 -27.29 -29.48
CA VAL A 377 -6.12 -26.47 -29.55
C VAL A 377 -5.77 -25.15 -30.24
N VAL A 378 -6.63 -24.70 -31.15
CA VAL A 378 -6.50 -23.43 -31.86
C VAL A 378 -7.70 -22.55 -31.53
N VAL A 379 -7.44 -21.31 -31.16
CA VAL A 379 -8.42 -20.31 -30.73
C VAL A 379 -8.21 -19.05 -31.55
N LYS A 380 -9.30 -18.40 -31.96
CA LYS A 380 -9.29 -17.03 -32.46
C LYS A 380 -9.64 -16.08 -31.33
N ALA A 381 -8.83 -15.04 -31.15
CA ALA A 381 -9.12 -13.97 -30.20
C ALA A 381 -8.86 -12.62 -30.88
N VAL A 382 -9.88 -11.75 -30.89
CA VAL A 382 -9.83 -10.45 -31.56
C VAL A 382 -10.12 -9.36 -30.54
N ASP A 383 -9.15 -8.48 -30.36
CA ASP A 383 -9.28 -7.25 -29.58
C ASP A 383 -8.17 -6.27 -30.01
N ARG A 384 -8.43 -4.96 -29.94
CA ARG A 384 -7.44 -3.94 -30.29
C ARG A 384 -6.28 -3.90 -29.28
N ASN A 385 -6.60 -4.14 -28.02
CA ASN A 385 -5.70 -4.10 -26.87
C ASN A 385 -5.52 -5.49 -26.25
N LEU A 386 -5.60 -6.56 -27.04
CA LEU A 386 -5.46 -7.94 -26.55
C LEU A 386 -4.14 -8.13 -25.80
N SER A 387 -4.20 -8.56 -24.55
CA SER A 387 -3.03 -8.80 -23.70
C SER A 387 -2.59 -10.26 -23.76
N LYS A 388 -3.51 -11.20 -23.52
CA LYS A 388 -3.20 -12.64 -23.48
C LYS A 388 -4.41 -13.52 -23.79
N VAL A 389 -4.12 -14.75 -24.19
CA VAL A 389 -5.08 -15.83 -24.39
C VAL A 389 -4.62 -17.06 -23.62
N SER A 390 -5.51 -17.71 -22.89
CA SER A 390 -5.24 -18.99 -22.23
C SER A 390 -6.25 -20.05 -22.62
N ILE A 391 -5.81 -21.31 -22.61
CA ILE A 391 -6.62 -22.49 -22.96
C ILE A 391 -6.46 -23.48 -21.82
N ASN A 392 -7.54 -23.77 -21.09
CA ASN A 392 -7.53 -24.55 -19.84
C ASN A 392 -6.47 -24.07 -18.84
N GLY A 393 -6.29 -22.74 -18.75
CA GLY A 393 -5.29 -22.11 -17.89
C GLY A 393 -3.86 -22.08 -18.45
N VAL A 394 -3.57 -22.78 -19.55
CA VAL A 394 -2.28 -22.75 -20.23
C VAL A 394 -2.19 -21.49 -21.12
N LEU A 395 -1.12 -20.70 -20.99
CA LEU A 395 -0.91 -19.53 -21.85
C LEU A 395 -0.69 -19.98 -23.31
N ALA A 396 -1.54 -19.51 -24.21
CA ALA A 396 -1.50 -19.88 -25.62
C ALA A 396 -0.48 -19.02 -26.38
N LYS A 397 0.23 -19.64 -27.32
CA LYS A 397 1.20 -18.97 -28.20
C LYS A 397 0.48 -18.45 -29.45
N LYS A 398 0.87 -17.29 -29.96
CA LYS A 398 0.39 -16.80 -31.28
C LYS A 398 0.70 -17.88 -32.34
N ALA A 399 -0.28 -18.21 -33.16
CA ALA A 399 -0.10 -19.11 -34.30
C ALA A 399 0.18 -18.31 -35.58
N LYS A 400 0.45 -19.02 -36.69
CA LYS A 400 0.78 -18.39 -37.99
C LYS A 400 -0.38 -17.56 -38.56
N ILE A 401 -1.63 -17.95 -38.29
CA ILE A 401 -2.81 -17.26 -38.81
C ILE A 401 -3.10 -16.03 -37.94
N LYS A 402 -3.41 -14.89 -38.56
CA LYS A 402 -3.71 -13.63 -37.86
C LYS A 402 -4.79 -13.83 -36.79
N ASN A 403 -4.59 -13.24 -35.61
CA ASN A 403 -5.51 -13.29 -34.47
C ASN A 403 -5.80 -14.70 -33.95
N THR A 404 -4.95 -15.68 -34.24
CA THR A 404 -5.09 -17.04 -33.72
C THR A 404 -3.97 -17.40 -32.75
N PHE A 405 -4.32 -18.26 -31.81
CA PHE A 405 -3.49 -18.70 -30.71
C PHE A 405 -3.62 -20.20 -30.56
N SER A 406 -2.58 -20.87 -30.08
CA SER A 406 -2.58 -22.31 -29.89
C SER A 406 -1.90 -22.75 -28.60
N ALA A 407 -2.38 -23.85 -28.04
CA ALA A 407 -1.78 -24.54 -26.91
C ALA A 407 -1.93 -26.05 -27.09
N LEU A 408 -0.88 -26.80 -26.71
CA LEU A 408 -0.92 -28.25 -26.68
C LEU A 408 -1.49 -28.71 -25.34
N LEU A 409 -2.64 -29.39 -25.37
CA LEU A 409 -3.24 -30.00 -24.18
C LEU A 409 -2.96 -31.50 -24.15
N SER A 410 -2.78 -32.04 -22.95
CA SER A 410 -2.63 -33.48 -22.71
C SER A 410 -3.79 -34.00 -21.86
N PHE A 411 -4.44 -35.06 -22.33
CA PHE A 411 -5.58 -35.70 -21.68
C PHE A 411 -5.14 -37.07 -21.13
N PRO A 412 -5.25 -37.31 -19.82
CA PRO A 412 -4.63 -38.49 -19.19
C PRO A 412 -5.35 -39.81 -19.51
N LYS A 413 -6.66 -39.77 -19.76
CA LYS A 413 -7.51 -40.93 -20.00
C LYS A 413 -8.48 -40.64 -21.14
N ASP A 414 -9.12 -41.69 -21.62
CA ASP A 414 -10.24 -41.54 -22.54
C ASP A 414 -11.44 -41.01 -21.74
N GLY A 415 -12.29 -40.23 -22.40
CA GLY A 415 -13.43 -39.60 -21.76
C GLY A 415 -13.87 -38.30 -22.42
N ARG A 416 -14.87 -37.66 -21.81
CA ARG A 416 -15.41 -36.37 -22.24
C ARG A 416 -14.68 -35.24 -21.52
N TYR A 417 -14.29 -34.22 -22.26
CA TYR A 417 -13.59 -33.05 -21.75
C TYR A 417 -14.23 -31.76 -22.25
N THR A 418 -14.16 -30.70 -21.43
CA THR A 418 -14.49 -29.34 -21.86
C THR A 418 -13.18 -28.56 -21.99
N ILE A 419 -12.98 -27.95 -23.15
CA ILE A 419 -11.89 -27.02 -23.42
C ILE A 419 -12.45 -25.62 -23.24
N VAL A 420 -11.81 -24.81 -22.39
CA VAL A 420 -12.18 -23.43 -22.13
C VAL A 420 -11.04 -22.52 -22.58
N ALA A 421 -11.33 -21.64 -23.52
CA ALA A 421 -10.45 -20.57 -23.95
C ALA A 421 -10.86 -19.25 -23.28
N VAL A 422 -9.89 -18.47 -22.81
CA VAL A 422 -10.10 -17.17 -22.17
C VAL A 422 -9.22 -16.13 -22.86
N GLY A 423 -9.83 -15.05 -23.34
CA GLY A 423 -9.12 -13.86 -23.82
C GLY A 423 -9.16 -12.76 -22.78
N GLU A 424 -8.05 -12.06 -22.59
CA GLU A 424 -7.93 -10.90 -21.70
C GLU A 424 -7.20 -9.76 -22.40
N ASP A 425 -7.74 -8.54 -22.35
CA ASP A 425 -7.12 -7.33 -22.87
C ASP A 425 -6.20 -6.64 -21.83
N ILE A 426 -5.61 -5.50 -22.18
CA ILE A 426 -4.74 -4.71 -21.29
C ILE A 426 -5.53 -4.04 -20.16
N ALA A 427 -6.81 -3.73 -20.36
CA ALA A 427 -7.69 -3.15 -19.34
C ALA A 427 -8.15 -4.17 -18.30
N GLY A 428 -8.01 -5.47 -18.61
CA GLY A 428 -8.44 -6.59 -17.80
C GLY A 428 -9.87 -7.08 -18.13
N ASN A 429 -10.47 -6.67 -19.24
CA ASN A 429 -11.72 -7.25 -19.71
C ASN A 429 -11.48 -8.67 -20.20
N ARG A 430 -12.44 -9.56 -19.93
CA ARG A 430 -12.31 -10.99 -20.23
C ARG A 430 -13.54 -11.54 -20.91
N SER A 431 -13.32 -12.48 -21.82
CA SER A 431 -14.37 -13.31 -22.40
C SER A 431 -13.90 -14.75 -22.48
N THR A 432 -14.86 -15.67 -22.60
CA THR A 432 -14.59 -17.09 -22.64
C THR A 432 -15.34 -17.77 -23.78
N ALA A 433 -14.71 -18.76 -24.40
CA ALA A 433 -15.37 -19.70 -25.30
C ALA A 433 -15.07 -21.12 -24.84
N SER A 434 -16.01 -22.04 -25.04
CA SER A 434 -15.81 -23.44 -24.67
C SER A 434 -16.36 -24.39 -25.70
N VAL A 435 -15.69 -25.54 -25.84
CA VAL A 435 -16.14 -26.68 -26.65
C VAL A 435 -16.00 -27.96 -25.84
N LYS A 436 -16.91 -28.90 -26.06
CA LYS A 436 -16.89 -30.26 -25.50
C LYS A 436 -16.29 -31.20 -26.52
N ILE A 437 -15.44 -32.10 -26.09
CA ILE A 437 -14.84 -33.14 -26.93
C ILE A 437 -14.89 -34.49 -26.24
N GLN A 438 -14.70 -35.55 -27.03
CA GLN A 438 -14.49 -36.91 -26.55
C GLN A 438 -13.11 -37.39 -27.01
N VAL A 439 -12.26 -37.75 -26.07
CA VAL A 439 -10.97 -38.39 -26.34
C VAL A 439 -11.18 -39.90 -26.24
N ASP A 440 -10.84 -40.61 -27.30
CA ASP A 440 -10.89 -42.07 -27.36
C ASP A 440 -9.66 -42.58 -28.09
N ALA A 441 -8.56 -42.72 -27.35
CA ALA A 441 -7.28 -43.15 -27.89
C ALA A 441 -7.05 -44.66 -27.73
N THR A 442 -8.06 -45.44 -27.32
CA THR A 442 -7.93 -46.89 -27.16
C THR A 442 -8.43 -47.59 -28.42
N PRO A 443 -7.55 -48.23 -29.21
CA PRO A 443 -7.98 -48.99 -30.38
C PRO A 443 -8.88 -50.17 -29.96
N PRO A 444 -9.85 -50.55 -30.80
CA PRO A 444 -10.61 -51.78 -30.56
C PRO A 444 -9.67 -52.99 -30.53
N LYS A 445 -9.96 -53.94 -29.64
CA LYS A 445 -9.25 -55.22 -29.58
C LYS A 445 -9.93 -56.22 -30.51
N VAL A 446 -9.19 -56.76 -31.48
CA VAL A 446 -9.65 -57.85 -32.35
C VAL A 446 -9.20 -59.19 -31.73
N SER A 447 -10.12 -60.16 -31.67
CA SER A 447 -9.82 -61.54 -31.30
C SER A 447 -10.37 -62.49 -32.36
N PHE A 448 -9.55 -63.45 -32.80
CA PHE A 448 -9.97 -64.46 -33.77
C PHE A 448 -9.75 -65.85 -33.18
N LYS A 449 -10.84 -66.60 -32.99
CA LYS A 449 -10.84 -67.92 -32.37
C LYS A 449 -11.37 -68.96 -33.34
N VAL A 450 -10.74 -70.14 -33.38
CA VAL A 450 -11.21 -71.29 -34.15
C VAL A 450 -11.52 -72.46 -33.23
N TRP A 451 -12.44 -73.31 -33.67
CA TRP A 451 -12.71 -74.59 -33.03
C TRP A 451 -11.82 -75.66 -33.65
N ILE A 452 -11.14 -76.42 -32.81
CA ILE A 452 -10.48 -77.66 -33.21
C ILE A 452 -11.20 -78.83 -32.55
N ASN A 453 -11.34 -79.92 -33.30
CA ASN A 453 -11.96 -81.16 -32.83
C ASN A 453 -10.99 -82.31 -33.07
N GLY A 454 -11.12 -83.37 -32.29
CA GLY A 454 -10.40 -84.61 -32.53
C GLY A 454 -10.95 -85.76 -31.72
N THR A 455 -10.27 -86.89 -31.79
CA THR A 455 -10.66 -88.13 -31.10
C THR A 455 -9.49 -88.73 -30.32
N VAL A 456 -9.81 -89.62 -29.39
CA VAL A 456 -8.92 -90.56 -28.72
C VAL A 456 -9.60 -91.94 -28.77
N ASP A 457 -8.81 -92.96 -29.03
CA ASP A 457 -9.25 -94.34 -29.27
C ASP A 457 -9.40 -95.16 -27.99
N LYS A 458 -8.67 -94.82 -26.93
CA LYS A 458 -8.73 -95.49 -25.63
C LYS A 458 -9.77 -94.85 -24.69
N PRO A 459 -10.78 -95.60 -24.19
CA PRO A 459 -11.74 -95.10 -23.21
C PRO A 459 -11.07 -94.58 -21.93
N GLY A 460 -11.60 -93.50 -21.37
CA GLY A 460 -11.06 -92.88 -20.15
C GLY A 460 -9.83 -92.00 -20.35
N SER A 461 -9.37 -91.82 -21.59
CA SER A 461 -8.22 -90.93 -21.88
C SER A 461 -8.54 -89.47 -21.57
N ARG A 462 -7.56 -88.77 -21.01
CA ARG A 462 -7.61 -87.32 -20.75
C ARG A 462 -6.84 -86.57 -21.84
N VAL A 463 -7.36 -85.44 -22.29
CA VAL A 463 -6.76 -84.65 -23.38
C VAL A 463 -6.49 -83.23 -22.89
N TRP A 464 -5.30 -82.71 -23.19
CA TRP A 464 -4.93 -81.31 -23.00
C TRP A 464 -4.64 -80.66 -24.34
N VAL A 465 -5.24 -79.49 -24.57
CA VAL A 465 -4.95 -78.61 -25.70
C VAL A 465 -4.24 -77.38 -25.18
N ASN A 466 -2.99 -77.15 -25.61
CA ASN A 466 -2.12 -76.08 -25.14
C ASN A 466 -2.01 -76.02 -23.60
N GLY A 467 -2.02 -77.19 -22.94
CA GLY A 467 -1.91 -77.32 -21.48
C GLY A 467 -3.23 -77.16 -20.72
N VAL A 468 -4.35 -76.87 -21.40
CA VAL A 468 -5.68 -76.84 -20.79
C VAL A 468 -6.37 -78.17 -21.05
N GLU A 469 -6.81 -78.84 -19.98
CA GLU A 469 -7.57 -80.08 -20.10
C GLU A 469 -8.92 -79.82 -20.76
N VAL A 470 -9.28 -80.66 -21.73
CA VAL A 470 -10.55 -80.57 -22.46
C VAL A 470 -11.40 -81.81 -22.18
N PRO A 471 -12.72 -81.64 -22.00
CA PRO A 471 -13.60 -82.79 -21.82
C PRO A 471 -13.53 -83.76 -23.01
N VAL A 472 -13.50 -85.05 -22.69
CA VAL A 472 -13.57 -86.13 -23.65
C VAL A 472 -14.88 -86.88 -23.39
N VAL A 473 -15.76 -86.93 -24.38
CA VAL A 473 -17.05 -87.64 -24.31
C VAL A 473 -17.09 -88.64 -25.46
N GLU A 474 -17.26 -89.92 -25.14
CA GLU A 474 -17.29 -91.02 -26.14
C GLU A 474 -16.08 -90.97 -27.10
N GLY A 475 -14.90 -90.69 -26.56
CA GLY A 475 -13.65 -90.60 -27.33
C GLY A 475 -13.52 -89.35 -28.20
N LYS A 476 -14.48 -88.41 -28.19
CA LYS A 476 -14.41 -87.14 -28.93
C LYS A 476 -14.09 -85.98 -28.01
N TRP A 477 -13.34 -85.01 -28.52
CA TRP A 477 -13.00 -83.78 -27.81
C TRP A 477 -13.05 -82.56 -28.73
N LYS A 478 -13.28 -81.39 -28.14
CA LYS A 478 -13.35 -80.10 -28.82
C LYS A 478 -12.71 -79.02 -27.97
N ALA A 479 -11.95 -78.12 -28.61
CA ALA A 479 -11.32 -76.98 -27.96
C ALA A 479 -11.47 -75.72 -28.80
N GLN A 480 -11.63 -74.57 -28.13
CA GLN A 480 -11.56 -73.26 -28.78
C GLN A 480 -10.19 -72.66 -28.55
N ILE A 481 -9.49 -72.30 -29.63
CA ILE A 481 -8.13 -71.74 -29.58
C ILE A 481 -8.10 -70.33 -30.19
N ASP A 482 -7.40 -69.41 -29.53
CA ASP A 482 -7.07 -68.09 -30.07
C ASP A 482 -5.79 -68.19 -30.90
N ILE A 483 -5.95 -68.39 -32.21
CA ILE A 483 -4.82 -68.64 -33.12
C ILE A 483 -3.98 -67.38 -33.34
N MET A 484 -4.48 -66.20 -33.00
CA MET A 484 -3.70 -64.96 -33.07
C MET A 484 -2.64 -64.88 -31.96
N ARG A 485 -2.73 -65.75 -30.94
CA ARG A 485 -1.85 -65.74 -29.76
C ARG A 485 -0.97 -66.98 -29.60
N VAL A 486 -1.13 -67.99 -30.46
CA VAL A 486 -0.38 -69.25 -30.38
C VAL A 486 0.26 -69.58 -31.72
N LYS A 487 1.55 -69.93 -31.72
CA LYS A 487 2.29 -70.33 -32.94
C LYS A 487 2.14 -71.81 -33.29
N LYS A 488 1.65 -72.60 -32.33
CA LYS A 488 1.44 -74.03 -32.45
C LYS A 488 0.29 -74.46 -31.54
N VAL A 489 -0.36 -75.55 -31.92
CA VAL A 489 -1.30 -76.28 -31.09
C VAL A 489 -0.59 -77.54 -30.62
N VAL A 490 -0.48 -77.70 -29.31
CA VAL A 490 0.05 -78.92 -28.67
C VAL A 490 -1.13 -79.68 -28.07
N ILE A 491 -1.33 -80.90 -28.53
CA ILE A 491 -2.35 -81.81 -28.02
C ILE A 491 -1.60 -82.92 -27.28
N ILE A 492 -1.96 -83.14 -26.03
CA ILE A 492 -1.44 -84.24 -25.21
C ILE A 492 -2.62 -85.13 -24.85
N ALA A 493 -2.53 -86.41 -25.12
CA ALA A 493 -3.48 -87.41 -24.64
C ALA A 493 -2.77 -88.36 -23.68
N VAL A 494 -3.42 -88.70 -22.56
CA VAL A 494 -2.91 -89.68 -21.58
C VAL A 494 -4.01 -90.69 -21.30
N ASP A 495 -3.74 -91.98 -21.49
CA ASP A 495 -4.68 -93.07 -21.20
C ASP A 495 -4.71 -93.43 -19.70
N PRO A 496 -5.68 -94.23 -19.22
CA PRO A 496 -5.75 -94.61 -17.80
C PRO A 496 -4.53 -95.37 -17.27
N SER A 497 -3.73 -95.97 -18.15
CA SER A 497 -2.49 -96.68 -17.82
C SER A 497 -1.26 -95.75 -17.79
N GLY A 498 -1.44 -94.45 -18.08
CA GLY A 498 -0.39 -93.44 -18.06
C GLY A 498 0.41 -93.31 -19.37
N ASN A 499 0.02 -94.03 -20.43
CA ASN A 499 0.69 -93.86 -21.73
C ASN A 499 0.36 -92.50 -22.32
N ARG A 500 1.39 -91.81 -22.85
CA ARG A 500 1.28 -90.42 -23.30
C ARG A 500 1.56 -90.28 -24.78
N THR A 501 0.65 -89.63 -25.50
CA THR A 501 0.85 -89.19 -26.89
C THR A 501 0.91 -87.67 -26.94
N VAL A 502 1.84 -87.13 -27.73
CA VAL A 502 1.98 -85.68 -27.95
C VAL A 502 1.94 -85.39 -29.45
N THR A 503 0.97 -84.58 -29.87
CA THR A 503 0.84 -84.10 -31.25
C THR A 503 1.05 -82.60 -31.27
N VAL A 504 1.89 -82.13 -32.18
CA VAL A 504 2.16 -80.70 -32.34
C VAL A 504 1.83 -80.28 -33.76
N LYS A 505 0.83 -79.41 -33.92
CA LYS A 505 0.55 -78.74 -35.19
C LYS A 505 1.10 -77.32 -35.14
N LYS A 506 2.11 -77.03 -35.94
CA LYS A 506 2.52 -75.64 -36.18
C LYS A 506 1.39 -74.95 -36.95
N LEU A 507 0.94 -73.81 -36.44
CA LEU A 507 0.05 -72.93 -37.19
C LEU A 507 0.99 -72.07 -38.05
N GLY A 508 0.90 -72.23 -39.37
CA GLY A 508 1.77 -71.51 -40.30
C GLY A 508 1.71 -70.00 -40.02
N GLY A 509 2.86 -69.35 -40.05
CA GLY A 509 2.91 -67.90 -40.16
C GLY A 509 2.40 -67.49 -41.54
N ASN A 510 1.97 -66.23 -41.66
CA ASN A 510 2.08 -65.57 -42.96
C ASN A 510 3.51 -65.68 -43.49
#